data_AF-A0A9W6C4W8-F1
#
_entry.id   AF-A0A9W6C4W8-F1
#
_cell.length_a   1.000
_cell.length_b   1.000
_cell.length_c   1.000
_cell.angle_alpha   90.00
_cell.angle_beta   90.00
_cell.angle_gamma   90.00
#
_symmetry.space_group_name_H-M   'P 1'
#
loop_
_entity.id
_entity.type
_entity.pdbx_description
1 polymer ?
#
loop_
_entity_poly.entity_id
_entity_poly.type
_entity_poly.pdbx_seq_one_letter_code
_entity_poly.pdbx_strand_id
1 'polypeptide(L)'
;MLAYSSALSAAPALATAGSCRALRALSTSVASMEAVSLGDSDIPLLLRLSSRPWGASASLSKAEVQAAVGPSPPKRITVVRDAFASFDQPQRPLKQLVRPLGPFSVAVAAALASQPEHRAVVDTYSLAPGGDTYQLEEGPGSVAADLITFLRRHKQRVSLVPDVAAADLQGATPVVAAKKGVRQSSNEVLMVAPTAFGFNEQAAQDNSFMHAAAKPGEGGNALTRQVLREFAGLHHALTQVAGVKVNLFEHNLSHGTPDACFPNNWFSTHPKGEAAGGVTEPTLVFYPMKCPNRAAERREDIKKVLAAKGYSRVYDMSVEEDNKKYFEGTGVLVIDRVNGVVYVDISERADRSLAEEWTHKMGYKELVAFRSTDLRGKSVYHTNVMMAIGTGVAIVCADSVKDPKERQHLLSSLRRTHEVVEISLAQMDALCGNALELEDGRGLPVMAMSTQAYNAFTEDQRRVMRRHVADLVHAPIDTLERVGGGGVRCTLAEIF
;
A
#
# COMPACT_ATOMS: atom_id res chain seq x y z
N MET A 1 -78.23 -16.71 -10.38
CA MET A 1 -78.95 -15.46 -10.05
C MET A 1 -77.98 -14.30 -10.17
N LEU A 2 -78.23 -13.41 -11.16
CA LEU A 2 -77.82 -12.00 -11.31
C LEU A 2 -76.29 -11.72 -11.20
N ALA A 3 -75.49 -11.42 -12.23
CA ALA A 3 -75.62 -10.72 -13.53
C ALA A 3 -76.12 -9.27 -13.44
N TYR A 4 -75.23 -8.29 -13.72
CA TYR A 4 -75.46 -7.02 -14.44
C TYR A 4 -74.07 -6.46 -14.89
N SER A 5 -73.69 -6.53 -16.18
CA SER A 5 -73.94 -5.60 -17.33
C SER A 5 -73.00 -4.37 -17.31
N SER A 6 -71.99 -4.24 -18.21
CA SER A 6 -72.01 -3.69 -19.60
C SER A 6 -72.37 -2.18 -19.66
N ALA A 7 -71.85 -1.28 -20.50
CA ALA A 7 -70.83 -1.22 -21.55
C ALA A 7 -70.87 0.23 -22.13
N LEU A 8 -69.90 0.57 -22.99
CA LEU A 8 -69.92 1.57 -24.08
C LEU A 8 -69.84 3.08 -23.78
N SER A 9 -68.85 3.74 -24.39
CA SER A 9 -69.08 4.71 -25.49
C SER A 9 -67.76 5.31 -26.01
N ALA A 10 -67.80 5.74 -27.27
CA ALA A 10 -66.73 6.01 -28.22
C ALA A 10 -66.00 7.37 -28.08
N ALA A 11 -64.86 7.47 -28.79
CA ALA A 11 -64.02 8.66 -29.01
C ALA A 11 -64.74 9.76 -29.85
N PRO A 12 -64.21 11.02 -29.94
CA PRO A 12 -63.15 11.32 -30.92
C PRO A 12 -62.10 12.39 -30.49
N ALA A 13 -61.13 12.60 -31.37
CA ALA A 13 -59.94 13.45 -31.29
C ALA A 13 -60.18 14.97 -31.31
N LEU A 14 -59.24 15.76 -30.77
CA LEU A 14 -58.53 16.86 -31.47
C LEU A 14 -57.48 17.55 -30.59
N ALA A 15 -56.41 17.97 -31.25
CA ALA A 15 -55.17 18.53 -30.73
C ALA A 15 -55.32 19.87 -29.99
N THR A 16 -54.38 20.18 -29.09
CA THR A 16 -53.74 21.51 -28.99
C THR A 16 -52.39 21.40 -28.27
N ALA A 17 -51.44 22.17 -28.77
CA ALA A 17 -50.04 22.19 -28.40
C ALA A 17 -49.78 22.76 -27.00
N GLY A 18 -48.72 22.29 -26.37
CA GLY A 18 -48.19 22.87 -25.14
C GLY A 18 -46.88 22.19 -24.73
N SER A 19 -45.76 22.72 -25.21
CA SER A 19 -44.43 22.29 -24.78
C SER A 19 -44.28 22.49 -23.27
N CYS A 20 -43.99 21.44 -22.51
CA CYS A 20 -43.41 21.56 -21.18
C CYS A 20 -42.33 20.50 -21.00
N ARG A 21 -41.08 20.94 -21.13
CA ARG A 21 -39.88 20.22 -20.71
C ARG A 21 -40.05 19.80 -19.26
N ALA A 22 -40.09 18.50 -19.00
CA ALA A 22 -39.92 17.95 -17.67
C ALA A 22 -38.51 18.30 -17.16
N LEU A 23 -38.44 19.28 -16.26
CA LEU A 23 -37.28 19.56 -15.43
C LEU A 23 -36.99 18.31 -14.58
N ARG A 24 -35.98 17.52 -15.00
CA ARG A 24 -35.23 16.67 -14.08
C ARG A 24 -34.56 17.59 -13.07
N ALA A 25 -35.17 17.72 -11.89
CA ALA A 25 -34.50 18.26 -10.73
C ALA A 25 -33.35 17.30 -10.37
N LEU A 26 -32.15 17.63 -10.82
CA LEU A 26 -30.90 17.13 -10.26
C LEU A 26 -30.84 17.62 -8.81
N SER A 27 -31.30 16.77 -7.89
CA SER A 27 -30.91 16.83 -6.49
C SER A 27 -29.43 16.43 -6.40
N THR A 28 -28.54 17.36 -6.75
CA THR A 28 -27.16 17.33 -6.25
C THR A 28 -27.22 17.69 -4.78
N SER A 29 -27.30 16.70 -3.88
CA SER A 29 -26.85 16.95 -2.51
C SER A 29 -25.34 17.16 -2.61
N VAL A 30 -24.92 18.42 -2.66
CA VAL A 30 -23.51 18.77 -2.47
C VAL A 30 -23.15 18.22 -1.09
N ALA A 31 -22.42 17.11 -1.04
CA ALA A 31 -21.90 16.60 0.23
C ALA A 31 -21.09 17.75 0.85
N SER A 32 -21.52 18.23 2.02
CA SER A 32 -20.94 19.38 2.68
C SER A 32 -19.49 19.08 3.05
N MET A 33 -18.55 19.90 2.59
CA MET A 33 -17.19 19.88 3.12
C MET A 33 -17.23 20.25 4.60
N GLU A 34 -16.52 19.50 5.45
CA GLU A 34 -16.46 19.75 6.89
C GLU A 34 -15.08 20.28 7.27
N ALA A 35 -15.04 21.33 8.10
CA ALA A 35 -13.80 21.94 8.59
C ALA A 35 -13.77 21.96 10.11
N VAL A 36 -12.62 21.62 10.71
CA VAL A 36 -12.39 21.66 12.16
C VAL A 36 -11.10 22.42 12.43
N SER A 37 -11.20 23.55 13.13
CA SER A 37 -10.04 24.29 13.64
C SER A 37 -9.58 23.69 14.96
N LEU A 38 -8.29 23.39 15.09
CA LEU A 38 -7.70 22.78 16.29
C LEU A 38 -7.25 23.81 17.36
N GLY A 39 -7.48 25.09 17.12
CA GLY A 39 -6.96 26.18 17.95
C GLY A 39 -5.50 26.54 17.59
N ASP A 40 -5.19 27.82 17.80
CA ASP A 40 -3.95 28.53 17.43
C ASP A 40 -3.65 28.65 15.92
N SER A 41 -2.93 29.71 15.52
CA SER A 41 -2.76 30.10 14.10
C SER A 41 -1.75 29.24 13.32
N ASP A 42 -0.92 28.46 14.01
CA ASP A 42 0.18 27.69 13.40
C ASP A 42 -0.19 26.22 13.11
N ILE A 43 -1.35 25.74 13.57
CA ILE A 43 -1.83 24.37 13.30
C ILE A 43 -2.75 24.38 12.07
N PRO A 44 -2.47 23.56 11.03
CA PRO A 44 -3.30 23.53 9.84
C PRO A 44 -4.76 23.19 10.16
N LEU A 45 -5.68 23.89 9.47
CA LEU A 45 -7.10 23.61 9.50
C LEU A 45 -7.38 22.20 8.97
N LEU A 46 -8.07 21.36 9.76
CA LEU A 46 -8.47 20.02 9.31
C LEU A 46 -9.69 20.12 8.40
N LEU A 47 -9.63 19.49 7.24
CA LEU A 47 -10.68 19.50 6.22
C LEU A 47 -11.09 18.07 5.85
N ARG A 48 -12.38 17.89 5.58
CA ARG A 48 -12.90 16.73 4.86
C ARG A 48 -13.43 17.18 3.52
N LEU A 49 -12.84 16.68 2.46
CA LEU A 49 -13.29 16.94 1.10
C LEU A 49 -14.49 16.05 0.76
N SER A 50 -15.40 16.59 -0.05
CA SER A 50 -16.61 15.90 -0.52
C SER A 50 -16.32 14.90 -1.63
N SER A 51 -15.31 15.17 -2.44
CA SER A 51 -14.68 14.23 -3.37
C SER A 51 -13.43 13.63 -2.71
N ARG A 52 -12.99 12.46 -3.20
CA ARG A 52 -11.73 11.83 -2.81
C ARG A 52 -10.69 12.14 -3.90
N PRO A 53 -10.01 13.31 -3.91
CA PRO A 53 -8.88 13.50 -4.80
C PRO A 53 -7.71 12.70 -4.22
N TRP A 54 -7.12 11.83 -5.03
CA TRP A 54 -6.14 10.85 -4.57
C TRP A 54 -4.72 11.34 -4.88
N GLY A 55 -3.80 11.11 -3.93
CA GLY A 55 -2.37 11.18 -4.20
C GLY A 55 -1.74 12.56 -4.18
N ALA A 56 -0.41 12.58 -4.30
CA ALA A 56 0.42 13.79 -4.39
C ALA A 56 0.25 14.66 -5.64
N SER A 57 -0.54 14.22 -6.61
CA SER A 57 -0.98 15.05 -7.74
C SER A 57 -2.32 15.75 -7.49
N ALA A 58 -3.02 15.44 -6.40
CA ALA A 58 -4.24 16.15 -6.01
C ALA A 58 -3.91 17.63 -5.79
N SER A 59 -4.46 18.51 -6.62
CA SER A 59 -4.50 19.93 -6.36
C SER A 59 -5.90 20.29 -5.89
N LEU A 60 -5.98 21.23 -4.96
CA LEU A 60 -7.26 21.77 -4.50
C LEU A 60 -7.34 23.22 -4.97
N SER A 61 -8.40 23.59 -5.65
CA SER A 61 -8.60 24.99 -5.98
C SER A 61 -8.89 25.79 -4.71
N LYS A 62 -8.45 27.06 -4.67
CA LYS A 62 -8.80 27.94 -3.56
C LYS A 62 -10.31 28.15 -3.45
N ALA A 63 -11.04 28.10 -4.56
CA ALA A 63 -12.49 28.18 -4.59
C ALA A 63 -13.14 27.01 -3.82
N GLU A 64 -12.66 25.78 -4.04
CA GLU A 64 -13.13 24.60 -3.29
C GLU A 64 -12.88 24.75 -1.78
N VAL A 65 -11.70 25.24 -1.40
CA VAL A 65 -11.39 25.47 0.02
C VAL A 65 -12.22 26.62 0.60
N GLN A 66 -12.43 27.71 -0.14
CA GLN A 66 -13.28 28.84 0.26
C GLN A 66 -14.73 28.43 0.48
N ALA A 67 -15.24 27.51 -0.33
CA ALA A 67 -16.58 26.96 -0.15
C ALA A 67 -16.73 26.21 1.19
N ALA A 68 -15.63 25.62 1.69
CA ALA A 68 -15.62 24.90 2.96
C ALA A 68 -15.38 25.81 4.19
N VAL A 69 -14.55 26.84 4.06
CA VAL A 69 -13.98 27.56 5.22
C VAL A 69 -14.31 29.06 5.24
N GLY A 70 -14.99 29.57 4.20
CA GLY A 70 -15.32 30.97 4.04
C GLY A 70 -14.31 31.75 3.17
N PRO A 71 -14.50 33.08 3.04
CA PRO A 71 -13.85 33.89 1.99
C PRO A 71 -12.32 34.03 2.14
N SER A 72 -11.78 33.79 3.33
CA SER A 72 -10.36 33.96 3.64
C SER A 72 -9.75 32.65 4.18
N PRO A 73 -9.45 31.68 3.31
CA PRO A 73 -8.92 30.39 3.73
C PRO A 73 -7.46 30.53 4.19
N PRO A 74 -7.01 29.70 5.15
CA PRO A 74 -5.65 29.75 5.65
C PRO A 74 -4.65 29.32 4.57
N LYS A 75 -3.43 29.86 4.59
CA LYS A 75 -2.38 29.51 3.62
C LYS A 75 -1.97 28.03 3.64
N ARG A 76 -2.29 27.32 4.73
CA ARG A 76 -1.96 25.91 4.93
C ARG A 76 -3.18 25.18 5.47
N ILE A 77 -3.48 24.02 4.90
CA ILE A 77 -4.64 23.18 5.23
C ILE A 77 -4.20 21.72 5.34
N THR A 78 -4.97 20.92 6.07
CA THR A 78 -4.71 19.48 6.19
C THR A 78 -5.99 18.70 5.92
N VAL A 79 -5.99 17.86 4.90
CA VAL A 79 -7.13 17.01 4.54
C VAL A 79 -7.06 15.71 5.30
N VAL A 80 -8.15 15.32 5.96
CA VAL A 80 -8.30 14.04 6.66
C VAL A 80 -9.01 13.05 5.75
N ARG A 81 -8.51 11.82 5.67
CA ARG A 81 -9.05 10.72 4.86
C ARG A 81 -9.19 9.44 5.69
N ASP A 82 -10.24 8.67 5.44
CA ASP A 82 -10.38 7.31 5.96
C ASP A 82 -9.48 6.37 5.17
N ALA A 83 -8.49 5.77 5.83
CA ALA A 83 -7.39 5.10 5.16
C ALA A 83 -7.77 3.77 4.48
N PHE A 84 -8.86 3.14 4.94
CA PHE A 84 -9.32 1.83 4.48
C PHE A 84 -10.80 1.81 4.08
N ALA A 85 -11.38 2.96 3.77
CA ALA A 85 -12.74 3.03 3.26
C ALA A 85 -12.78 2.67 1.77
N SER A 86 -13.56 1.66 1.40
CA SER A 86 -13.78 1.31 -0.01
C SER A 86 -14.30 2.52 -0.79
N PHE A 87 -14.05 2.58 -2.10
CA PHE A 87 -14.33 3.77 -2.91
C PHE A 87 -15.82 4.20 -2.88
N ASP A 88 -16.72 3.25 -2.69
CA ASP A 88 -18.18 3.38 -2.65
C ASP A 88 -18.73 3.80 -1.28
N GLN A 89 -17.92 3.70 -0.22
CA GLN A 89 -18.35 4.13 1.11
C GLN A 89 -18.29 5.66 1.23
N PRO A 90 -19.29 6.31 1.84
CA PRO A 90 -19.15 7.71 2.22
C PRO A 90 -18.01 7.82 3.25
N GLN A 91 -17.19 8.87 3.12
CA GLN A 91 -16.19 9.18 4.15
C GLN A 91 -16.91 9.50 5.46
N ARG A 92 -16.34 9.07 6.59
CA ARG A 92 -16.86 9.40 7.91
C ARG A 92 -16.78 10.91 8.12
N PRO A 93 -17.87 11.56 8.57
CA PRO A 93 -17.86 12.97 8.94
C PRO A 93 -16.69 13.30 9.86
N LEU A 94 -16.01 14.42 9.61
CA LEU A 94 -14.89 14.89 10.41
C LEU A 94 -15.29 15.06 11.88
N LYS A 95 -16.50 15.55 12.14
CA LYS A 95 -17.08 15.67 13.50
C LYS A 95 -17.24 14.33 14.25
N GLN A 96 -17.28 13.21 13.54
CA GLN A 96 -17.29 11.87 14.17
C GLN A 96 -15.89 11.36 14.47
N LEU A 97 -14.84 11.95 13.88
CA LEU A 97 -13.47 11.49 14.05
C LEU A 97 -12.69 12.34 15.05
N VAL A 98 -12.92 13.65 15.04
CA VAL A 98 -12.13 14.62 15.80
C VAL A 98 -12.98 15.78 16.30
N ARG A 99 -12.81 16.16 17.57
CA ARG A 99 -13.41 17.35 18.16
C ARG A 99 -12.40 18.08 19.05
N PRO A 100 -12.12 19.37 18.80
CA PRO A 100 -11.33 20.19 19.70
C PRO A 100 -12.02 20.28 21.06
N LEU A 101 -11.28 20.02 22.13
CA LEU A 101 -11.75 20.18 23.51
C LEU A 101 -11.14 21.43 24.18
N GLY A 102 -10.08 22.00 23.57
CA GLY A 102 -9.43 23.24 23.96
C GLY A 102 -8.24 23.54 23.03
N PRO A 103 -7.46 24.60 23.28
CA PRO A 103 -6.38 25.04 22.38
C PRO A 103 -5.27 24.00 22.15
N PHE A 104 -5.04 23.13 23.14
CA PHE A 104 -3.98 22.11 23.12
C PHE A 104 -4.51 20.70 23.32
N SER A 105 -5.82 20.49 23.18
CA SER A 105 -6.36 19.16 23.38
C SER A 105 -7.59 18.86 22.54
N VAL A 106 -7.66 17.59 22.13
CA VAL A 106 -8.56 17.11 21.10
C VAL A 106 -9.09 15.73 21.48
N ALA A 107 -10.40 15.56 21.35
CA ALA A 107 -11.06 14.26 21.37
C ALA A 107 -10.91 13.60 20.01
N VAL A 108 -10.52 12.33 20.00
CA VAL A 108 -10.39 11.52 18.79
C VAL A 108 -11.17 10.23 18.98
N ALA A 109 -11.90 9.79 17.95
CA ALA A 109 -12.67 8.55 18.05
C ALA A 109 -11.76 7.38 18.44
N ALA A 110 -12.11 6.67 19.52
CA ALA A 110 -11.34 5.56 20.06
C ALA A 110 -11.16 4.45 19.02
N ALA A 111 -12.16 4.26 18.15
CA ALA A 111 -12.10 3.34 17.02
C ALA A 111 -10.92 3.62 16.08
N LEU A 112 -10.43 4.86 15.94
CA LEU A 112 -9.24 5.15 15.12
C LEU A 112 -7.96 4.51 15.67
N ALA A 113 -7.91 4.27 16.98
CA ALA A 113 -6.79 3.66 17.67
C ALA A 113 -7.00 2.15 17.88
N SER A 114 -8.24 1.71 18.15
CA SER A 114 -8.54 0.34 18.52
C SER A 114 -8.99 -0.55 17.36
N GLN A 115 -9.40 0.02 16.22
CA GLN A 115 -9.90 -0.73 15.05
C GLN A 115 -9.10 -0.34 13.80
N PRO A 116 -8.21 -1.22 13.32
CA PRO A 116 -7.33 -0.96 12.18
C PRO A 116 -8.03 -0.41 10.92
N GLU A 117 -9.16 -1.01 10.56
CA GLU A 117 -10.00 -0.67 9.41
C GLU A 117 -10.62 0.72 9.52
N HIS A 118 -10.68 1.25 10.74
CA HIS A 118 -11.21 2.56 11.05
C HIS A 118 -10.12 3.62 11.10
N ARG A 119 -8.88 3.36 10.68
CA ARG A 119 -7.82 4.38 10.74
C ARG A 119 -8.08 5.58 9.83
N ALA A 120 -7.62 6.75 10.26
CA ALA A 120 -7.63 7.97 9.46
C ALA A 120 -6.21 8.51 9.28
N VAL A 121 -5.91 8.97 8.07
CA VAL A 121 -4.64 9.62 7.70
C VAL A 121 -4.87 11.06 7.27
N VAL A 122 -3.80 11.83 7.22
CA VAL A 122 -3.84 13.24 6.83
C VAL A 122 -2.79 13.57 5.77
N ASP A 123 -3.17 14.50 4.90
CA ASP A 123 -2.34 15.11 3.87
C ASP A 123 -2.33 16.62 4.06
N THR A 124 -1.17 17.24 4.12
CA THR A 124 -1.01 18.69 4.36
C THR A 124 -0.71 19.40 3.05
N TYR A 125 -1.43 20.48 2.78
CA TYR A 125 -1.30 21.28 1.56
C TYR A 125 -0.98 22.74 1.91
N SER A 126 -0.18 23.37 1.07
CA SER A 126 0.15 24.80 1.14
C SER A 126 -0.35 25.53 -0.10
N LEU A 127 -0.83 26.76 0.09
CA LEU A 127 -1.29 27.63 -0.99
C LEU A 127 -0.11 27.99 -1.90
N ALA A 128 -0.20 27.63 -3.17
CA ALA A 128 0.84 27.84 -4.17
C ALA A 128 1.12 29.33 -4.41
N PRO A 129 2.35 29.69 -4.84
CA PRO A 129 2.65 31.03 -5.33
C PRO A 129 1.70 31.41 -6.47
N GLY A 130 0.98 32.53 -6.32
CA GLY A 130 -0.13 32.92 -7.21
C GLY A 130 -1.50 32.85 -6.52
N GLY A 131 -1.63 32.01 -5.49
CA GLY A 131 -2.74 32.08 -4.55
C GLY A 131 -4.06 31.48 -5.03
N ASP A 132 -4.08 30.69 -6.11
CA ASP A 132 -5.29 30.12 -6.69
C ASP A 132 -5.47 28.61 -6.42
N THR A 133 -4.40 27.90 -6.06
CA THR A 133 -4.43 26.45 -5.81
C THR A 133 -3.61 26.09 -4.57
N TYR A 134 -4.00 25.04 -3.87
CA TYR A 134 -3.23 24.38 -2.83
C TYR A 134 -2.51 23.17 -3.42
N GLN A 135 -1.23 23.03 -3.07
CA GLN A 135 -0.36 21.93 -3.48
C GLN A 135 0.04 21.11 -2.26
N LEU A 136 0.12 19.79 -2.43
CA LEU A 136 0.52 18.90 -1.36
C LEU A 136 1.95 19.25 -0.92
N GLU A 137 2.15 19.32 0.39
CA GLU A 137 3.47 19.56 0.95
C GLU A 137 4.34 18.31 0.84
N GLU A 138 5.49 18.50 0.23
CA GLU A 138 6.55 17.51 0.14
C GLU A 138 7.32 17.48 1.47
N GLY A 139 7.27 16.35 2.19
CA GLY A 139 8.07 16.19 3.40
C GLY A 139 7.59 15.08 4.35
N PRO A 140 8.46 14.65 5.29
CA PRO A 140 8.11 13.63 6.27
C PRO A 140 6.92 14.05 7.15
N GLY A 141 5.85 13.27 7.11
CA GLY A 141 4.65 13.53 7.92
C GLY A 141 3.64 14.49 7.32
N SER A 142 3.88 14.96 6.09
CA SER A 142 2.93 15.78 5.34
C SER A 142 1.98 14.96 4.46
N VAL A 143 2.31 13.69 4.18
CA VAL A 143 1.52 12.80 3.31
C VAL A 143 1.19 11.51 4.04
N ALA A 144 -0.08 11.10 3.97
CA ALA A 144 -0.63 9.90 4.59
C ALA A 144 -0.22 9.72 6.07
N ALA A 145 -0.04 10.83 6.79
CA ALA A 145 0.37 10.77 8.19
C ALA A 145 -0.82 10.33 9.05
N ASP A 146 -0.61 9.40 9.97
CA ASP A 146 -1.65 8.99 10.91
C ASP A 146 -2.23 10.19 11.67
N LEU A 147 -3.57 10.32 11.71
CA LEU A 147 -4.23 11.49 12.31
C LEU A 147 -3.84 11.71 13.77
N ILE A 148 -3.80 10.65 14.58
CA ILE A 148 -3.42 10.74 16.01
C ILE A 148 -1.96 11.20 16.14
N THR A 149 -1.08 10.64 15.30
CA THR A 149 0.34 10.99 15.26
C THR A 149 0.55 12.44 14.81
N PHE A 150 -0.17 12.88 13.78
CA PHE A 150 -0.17 14.26 13.30
C PHE A 150 -0.57 15.22 14.41
N LEU A 151 -1.70 14.96 15.08
CA LEU A 151 -2.19 15.77 16.20
C LEU A 151 -1.12 15.87 17.31
N ARG A 152 -0.52 14.75 17.70
CA ARG A 152 0.57 14.71 18.70
C ARG A 152 1.80 15.51 18.28
N ARG A 153 2.22 15.46 17.00
CA ARG A 153 3.34 16.25 16.46
C ARG A 153 3.06 17.74 16.51
N HIS A 154 1.81 18.14 16.29
CA HIS A 154 1.33 19.51 16.46
C HIS A 154 0.98 19.85 17.92
N LYS A 155 1.57 19.14 18.89
CA LYS A 155 1.45 19.38 20.33
C LYS A 155 0.01 19.29 20.88
N GLN A 156 -0.90 18.62 20.17
CA GLN A 156 -2.24 18.35 20.67
C GLN A 156 -2.20 17.14 21.63
N ARG A 157 -2.75 17.32 22.84
CA ARG A 157 -3.03 16.22 23.76
C ARG A 157 -4.26 15.47 23.25
N VAL A 158 -4.03 14.28 22.69
CA VAL A 158 -5.08 13.43 22.13
C VAL A 158 -5.75 12.59 23.22
N SER A 159 -7.07 12.71 23.35
CA SER A 159 -7.92 11.89 24.24
C SER A 159 -8.80 10.98 23.38
N LEU A 160 -8.68 9.66 23.55
CA LEU A 160 -9.47 8.68 22.78
C LEU A 160 -10.83 8.46 23.43
N VAL A 161 -11.91 8.59 22.66
CA VAL A 161 -13.29 8.57 23.17
C VAL A 161 -14.23 7.71 22.31
N PRO A 162 -15.17 6.96 22.90
CA PRO A 162 -16.11 6.13 22.14
C PRO A 162 -17.10 6.98 21.32
N ASP A 163 -17.46 8.15 21.83
CA ASP A 163 -18.28 9.14 21.13
C ASP A 163 -17.59 10.52 21.17
N VAL A 164 -17.11 10.96 20.01
CA VAL A 164 -16.44 12.26 19.82
C VAL A 164 -17.39 13.43 20.09
N ALA A 165 -18.69 13.25 19.85
CA ALA A 165 -19.71 14.27 20.11
C ALA A 165 -19.98 14.48 21.61
N ALA A 166 -19.50 13.61 22.50
CA ALA A 166 -19.78 13.63 23.94
C ALA A 166 -18.53 13.79 24.83
N ALA A 167 -17.35 14.03 24.26
CA ALA A 167 -16.06 13.92 24.93
C ALA A 167 -15.64 15.11 25.81
N ASP A 168 -14.95 14.83 26.92
CA ASP A 168 -14.23 15.77 27.79
C ASP A 168 -12.79 15.28 28.13
N LEU A 169 -12.04 16.05 28.93
CA LEU A 169 -10.57 16.04 28.91
C LEU A 169 -9.88 15.23 30.04
N GLN A 170 -9.10 14.19 29.68
CA GLN A 170 -7.89 13.71 30.39
C GLN A 170 -7.06 12.70 29.51
N GLY A 171 -5.72 12.79 29.49
CA GLY A 171 -4.85 12.11 28.48
C GLY A 171 -3.37 11.85 28.86
N ALA A 172 -2.43 11.63 27.91
CA ALA A 172 -0.97 11.41 28.13
C ALA A 172 -0.06 11.51 26.85
N THR A 173 1.28 11.40 27.01
CA THR A 173 2.43 11.89 26.17
C THR A 173 3.35 10.80 25.52
N PRO A 174 4.11 11.03 24.40
CA PRO A 174 5.11 10.08 23.85
C PRO A 174 6.55 10.62 23.58
N VAL A 175 7.48 9.71 23.20
CA VAL A 175 8.95 9.88 23.00
C VAL A 175 9.41 9.49 21.57
N VAL A 176 10.60 9.97 21.14
CA VAL A 176 11.18 10.00 19.76
C VAL A 176 12.39 9.04 19.57
N ALA A 177 12.67 8.68 18.31
CA ALA A 177 13.63 7.66 17.81
C ALA A 177 14.98 8.20 17.24
N ALA A 178 15.89 7.27 16.86
CA ALA A 178 17.30 7.46 16.45
C ALA A 178 17.65 7.05 14.96
N LYS A 179 18.92 7.24 14.54
CA LYS A 179 19.45 7.39 13.14
C LYS A 179 20.23 6.19 12.51
N LYS A 180 20.56 6.32 11.20
CA LYS A 180 20.91 5.31 10.13
C LYS A 180 22.41 4.97 9.84
N GLY A 181 22.62 3.77 9.25
CA GLY A 181 23.80 3.22 8.52
C GLY A 181 23.33 2.35 7.32
N VAL A 182 24.19 1.58 6.61
CA VAL A 182 23.76 0.63 5.54
C VAL A 182 22.98 -0.52 6.17
N ARG A 183 21.77 -0.78 5.65
CA ARG A 183 20.79 -1.67 6.29
C ARG A 183 20.27 -2.70 5.29
N GLN A 184 20.07 -3.94 5.75
CA GLN A 184 19.37 -4.98 4.98
C GLN A 184 17.89 -4.64 4.81
N SER A 185 17.31 -4.04 5.86
CA SER A 185 15.89 -3.79 6.00
C SER A 185 15.62 -2.31 6.27
N SER A 186 14.38 -1.87 6.10
CA SER A 186 13.96 -0.51 6.40
C SER A 186 12.87 -0.48 7.45
N ASN A 187 12.89 0.58 8.26
CA ASN A 187 11.78 0.98 9.12
C ASN A 187 10.63 1.62 8.32
N GLU A 188 10.81 1.93 7.04
CA GLU A 188 9.84 2.66 6.23
C GLU A 188 9.48 1.91 4.95
N VAL A 189 8.18 1.82 4.68
CA VAL A 189 7.61 1.13 3.52
C VAL A 189 6.51 1.99 2.88
N LEU A 190 6.18 1.68 1.64
CA LEU A 190 5.00 2.13 0.92
C LEU A 190 4.02 0.97 0.80
N MET A 191 2.75 1.26 1.05
CA MET A 191 1.63 0.34 0.87
C MET A 191 0.56 1.03 0.00
N VAL A 192 -0.21 0.24 -0.75
CA VAL A 192 -1.36 0.73 -1.50
C VAL A 192 -2.61 -0.02 -1.02
N ALA A 193 -3.54 0.70 -0.42
CA ALA A 193 -4.78 0.14 0.08
C ALA A 193 -5.61 -0.45 -1.08
N PRO A 194 -6.11 -1.70 -0.96
CA PRO A 194 -6.88 -2.41 -1.98
C PRO A 194 -8.33 -1.90 -2.10
N THR A 195 -8.52 -0.58 -2.20
CA THR A 195 -9.84 0.09 -2.18
C THR A 195 -10.68 -0.15 -3.42
N ALA A 196 -10.07 -0.67 -4.50
CA ALA A 196 -10.73 -1.09 -5.75
C ALA A 196 -10.17 -2.45 -6.24
N PHE A 197 -10.03 -3.40 -5.31
CA PHE A 197 -9.47 -4.73 -5.55
C PHE A 197 -10.43 -5.70 -6.26
N GLY A 198 -9.86 -6.63 -7.03
CA GLY A 198 -10.60 -7.71 -7.67
C GLY A 198 -9.66 -8.72 -8.33
N PHE A 199 -10.23 -9.80 -8.87
CA PHE A 199 -9.46 -10.79 -9.60
C PHE A 199 -8.88 -10.20 -10.91
N ASN A 200 -7.57 -10.35 -11.12
CA ASN A 200 -6.90 -9.89 -12.34
C ASN A 200 -6.75 -11.03 -13.37
N GLU A 201 -7.62 -11.02 -14.39
CA GLU A 201 -7.57 -12.03 -15.47
C GLU A 201 -6.28 -12.03 -16.30
N GLN A 202 -5.58 -10.88 -16.41
CA GLN A 202 -4.32 -10.80 -17.16
C GLN A 202 -3.17 -11.45 -16.38
N ALA A 203 -3.06 -11.15 -15.09
CA ALA A 203 -2.00 -11.68 -14.23
C ALA A 203 -2.21 -13.15 -13.83
N ALA A 204 -3.47 -13.62 -13.80
CA ALA A 204 -3.77 -15.01 -13.45
C ALA A 204 -3.33 -16.04 -14.51
N GLN A 205 -2.92 -15.60 -15.72
CA GLN A 205 -2.48 -16.52 -16.78
C GLN A 205 -1.18 -17.25 -16.42
N ASP A 206 -0.29 -16.60 -15.67
CA ASP A 206 1.02 -17.11 -15.27
C ASP A 206 1.26 -17.06 -13.74
N ASN A 207 0.34 -16.50 -12.95
CA ASN A 207 0.36 -16.62 -11.48
C ASN A 207 -0.52 -17.80 -11.01
N SER A 208 0.12 -18.95 -10.73
CA SER A 208 -0.58 -20.16 -10.24
C SER A 208 -1.12 -20.06 -8.81
N PHE A 209 -0.79 -18.99 -8.08
CA PHE A 209 -1.26 -18.72 -6.71
C PHE A 209 -2.55 -17.89 -6.70
N MET A 210 -3.01 -17.37 -7.85
CA MET A 210 -4.30 -16.69 -7.96
C MET A 210 -5.42 -17.72 -8.18
N HIS A 211 -6.40 -17.71 -7.28
CA HIS A 211 -7.63 -18.48 -7.44
C HIS A 211 -8.78 -17.58 -7.90
N ALA A 212 -9.53 -18.05 -8.89
CA ALA A 212 -10.66 -17.32 -9.45
C ALA A 212 -11.64 -16.89 -8.36
N ALA A 213 -11.96 -15.61 -8.34
CA ALA A 213 -13.00 -15.03 -7.50
C ALA A 213 -13.95 -14.19 -8.36
N ALA A 214 -15.08 -13.78 -7.79
CA ALA A 214 -16.03 -12.93 -8.50
C ALA A 214 -15.34 -11.68 -9.05
N LYS A 215 -15.63 -11.32 -10.31
CA LYS A 215 -15.10 -10.12 -10.96
C LYS A 215 -15.37 -8.88 -10.10
N PRO A 216 -14.47 -7.87 -10.07
CA PRO A 216 -14.79 -6.58 -9.49
C PRO A 216 -16.02 -6.01 -10.23
N GLY A 217 -17.13 -5.83 -9.51
CA GLY A 217 -18.36 -5.23 -10.01
C GLY A 217 -18.51 -3.79 -9.51
N GLU A 218 -19.35 -3.01 -10.17
CA GLU A 218 -19.76 -1.69 -9.69
C GLU A 218 -20.28 -1.80 -8.24
N GLY A 219 -19.62 -1.11 -7.29
CA GLY A 219 -20.05 -1.01 -5.89
C GLY A 219 -19.28 -1.81 -4.84
N GLY A 220 -18.00 -2.18 -5.06
CA GLY A 220 -17.17 -2.78 -4.02
C GLY A 220 -17.78 -4.07 -3.45
N ASN A 221 -17.56 -5.19 -4.13
CA ASN A 221 -18.14 -6.47 -3.71
C ASN A 221 -17.70 -6.88 -2.28
N ALA A 222 -18.40 -7.84 -1.66
CA ALA A 222 -18.07 -8.33 -0.31
C ALA A 222 -16.59 -8.76 -0.16
N LEU A 223 -15.99 -9.23 -1.26
CA LEU A 223 -14.58 -9.54 -1.39
C LEU A 223 -13.69 -8.31 -1.12
N THR A 224 -13.94 -7.17 -1.76
CA THR A 224 -13.15 -5.94 -1.54
C THR A 224 -13.17 -5.51 -0.07
N ARG A 225 -14.36 -5.56 0.57
CA ARG A 225 -14.50 -5.24 1.99
C ARG A 225 -13.75 -6.21 2.90
N GLN A 226 -13.71 -7.49 2.54
CA GLN A 226 -12.95 -8.50 3.29
C GLN A 226 -11.45 -8.26 3.17
N VAL A 227 -10.95 -8.04 1.94
CA VAL A 227 -9.54 -7.76 1.67
C VAL A 227 -9.09 -6.46 2.35
N LEU A 228 -9.93 -5.43 2.39
CA LEU A 228 -9.63 -4.20 3.14
C LEU A 228 -9.49 -4.43 4.65
N ARG A 229 -10.34 -5.28 5.26
CA ARG A 229 -10.20 -5.63 6.69
C ARG A 229 -8.90 -6.37 6.97
N GLU A 230 -8.57 -7.34 6.13
CA GLU A 230 -7.32 -8.11 6.19
C GLU A 230 -6.09 -7.17 6.06
N PHE A 231 -6.09 -6.31 5.04
CA PHE A 231 -5.02 -5.34 4.78
C PHE A 231 -4.89 -4.31 5.90
N ALA A 232 -6.00 -3.85 6.48
CA ALA A 232 -5.99 -2.98 7.64
C ALA A 232 -5.36 -3.67 8.86
N GLY A 233 -5.68 -4.95 9.10
CA GLY A 233 -5.04 -5.77 10.12
C GLY A 233 -3.52 -5.85 9.95
N LEU A 234 -3.04 -6.10 8.73
CA LEU A 234 -1.61 -6.06 8.39
C LEU A 234 -1.00 -4.69 8.69
N HIS A 235 -1.64 -3.61 8.23
CA HIS A 235 -1.17 -2.26 8.49
C HIS A 235 -1.07 -1.93 9.98
N HIS A 236 -2.01 -2.40 10.80
CA HIS A 236 -1.95 -2.23 12.26
C HIS A 236 -0.81 -3.02 12.88
N ALA A 237 -0.63 -4.29 12.49
CA ALA A 237 0.49 -5.10 12.97
C ALA A 237 1.84 -4.42 12.66
N LEU A 238 2.01 -3.92 11.43
CA LEU A 238 3.24 -3.22 11.04
C LEU A 238 3.44 -1.92 11.83
N THR A 239 2.42 -1.08 11.93
CA THR A 239 2.60 0.30 12.44
C THR A 239 2.43 0.43 13.95
N GLN A 240 1.43 -0.23 14.55
CA GLN A 240 1.09 -0.06 15.96
C GLN A 240 1.81 -1.08 16.84
N VAL A 241 2.00 -2.31 16.34
CA VAL A 241 2.71 -3.37 17.07
C VAL A 241 4.21 -3.25 16.82
N ALA A 242 4.63 -3.28 15.55
CA ALA A 242 6.05 -3.24 15.20
C ALA A 242 6.63 -1.82 15.12
N GLY A 243 5.83 -0.76 14.91
CA GLY A 243 6.38 0.60 14.79
C GLY A 243 7.03 0.92 13.44
N VAL A 244 6.74 0.13 12.41
CA VAL A 244 7.11 0.40 11.01
C VAL A 244 6.37 1.65 10.51
N LYS A 245 7.06 2.53 9.79
CA LYS A 245 6.47 3.68 9.10
C LYS A 245 5.88 3.23 7.78
N VAL A 246 4.60 3.48 7.57
CA VAL A 246 3.92 3.17 6.32
C VAL A 246 3.50 4.46 5.62
N ASN A 247 3.90 4.62 4.36
CA ASN A 247 3.37 5.61 3.43
C ASN A 247 2.22 4.96 2.67
N LEU A 248 0.99 5.22 3.11
CA LEU A 248 -0.19 4.54 2.58
C LEU A 248 -0.86 5.34 1.46
N PHE A 249 -0.93 4.75 0.27
CA PHE A 249 -1.66 5.27 -0.88
C PHE A 249 -2.98 4.52 -1.05
N GLU A 250 -3.92 5.10 -1.78
CA GLU A 250 -5.21 4.47 -2.08
C GLU A 250 -5.32 4.16 -3.57
N HIS A 251 -6.11 3.14 -3.89
CA HIS A 251 -6.38 2.67 -5.24
C HIS A 251 -7.81 3.03 -5.70
N ASN A 252 -7.98 3.55 -6.92
CA ASN A 252 -9.28 3.87 -7.49
C ASN A 252 -9.61 2.96 -8.68
N LEU A 253 -10.90 2.65 -8.86
CA LEU A 253 -11.39 1.93 -10.05
C LEU A 253 -10.95 2.58 -11.37
N SER A 254 -10.86 3.90 -11.43
CA SER A 254 -10.43 4.63 -12.62
C SER A 254 -8.99 4.33 -13.04
N HIS A 255 -8.16 3.76 -12.15
CA HIS A 255 -6.82 3.32 -12.51
C HIS A 255 -6.82 2.03 -13.34
N GLY A 256 -7.86 1.20 -13.25
CA GLY A 256 -7.91 -0.08 -13.99
C GLY A 256 -6.88 -1.12 -13.54
N THR A 257 -6.32 -0.98 -12.33
CA THR A 257 -5.16 -1.74 -11.81
C THR A 257 -5.52 -2.57 -10.57
N PRO A 258 -6.22 -3.71 -10.70
CA PRO A 258 -6.74 -4.47 -9.55
C PRO A 258 -5.66 -4.99 -8.57
N ASP A 259 -4.43 -5.17 -9.05
CA ASP A 259 -3.27 -5.66 -8.29
C ASP A 259 -2.39 -4.52 -7.70
N ALA A 260 -2.85 -3.26 -7.76
CA ALA A 260 -2.07 -2.11 -7.30
C ALA A 260 -1.66 -2.18 -5.81
N CYS A 261 -2.30 -3.04 -5.01
CA CYS A 261 -1.88 -3.37 -3.65
C CYS A 261 -0.53 -4.08 -3.55
N PHE A 262 0.11 -4.44 -4.67
CA PHE A 262 1.45 -5.04 -4.74
C PHE A 262 2.49 -4.06 -5.34
N PRO A 263 2.80 -2.95 -4.65
CA PRO A 263 3.65 -1.88 -5.20
C PRO A 263 5.10 -2.31 -5.44
N ASN A 264 5.55 -3.37 -4.78
CA ASN A 264 6.93 -3.83 -4.78
C ASN A 264 7.41 -4.35 -6.16
N ASN A 265 6.48 -4.59 -7.08
CA ASN A 265 6.77 -5.16 -8.39
C ASN A 265 7.20 -4.13 -9.44
N TRP A 266 6.82 -2.87 -9.31
CA TRP A 266 7.09 -1.88 -10.37
C TRP A 266 8.16 -0.85 -10.00
N PHE A 267 8.52 -0.72 -8.72
CA PHE A 267 9.64 0.10 -8.28
C PHE A 267 10.40 -0.46 -7.08
N SER A 268 11.59 0.09 -6.87
CA SER A 268 12.38 -0.05 -5.64
C SER A 268 13.14 1.24 -5.34
N THR A 269 13.57 1.38 -4.08
CA THR A 269 14.41 2.50 -3.66
C THR A 269 15.78 1.99 -3.20
N HIS A 270 16.82 2.78 -3.52
CA HIS A 270 18.21 2.42 -3.27
C HIS A 270 18.98 3.61 -2.70
N PRO A 271 19.38 3.62 -1.40
CA PRO A 271 20.05 4.78 -0.82
C PRO A 271 21.51 4.85 -1.28
N LYS A 272 22.07 6.05 -1.18
CA LYS A 272 23.51 6.26 -1.41
C LYS A 272 24.35 5.36 -0.52
N GLY A 273 25.39 4.74 -1.11
CA GLY A 273 26.33 3.86 -0.43
C GLY A 273 25.90 2.39 -0.41
N GLU A 274 24.70 2.06 -0.90
CA GLU A 274 24.29 0.67 -1.11
C GLU A 274 25.25 -0.06 -2.07
N ALA A 275 25.28 -1.40 -1.97
CA ALA A 275 26.09 -2.27 -2.82
C ALA A 275 27.58 -1.95 -2.73
N ALA A 276 28.10 -1.81 -1.50
CA ALA A 276 29.48 -1.41 -1.23
C ALA A 276 29.91 -0.10 -1.94
N GLY A 277 28.98 0.84 -2.12
CA GLY A 277 29.23 2.12 -2.79
C GLY A 277 28.87 2.13 -4.29
N GLY A 278 28.29 1.05 -4.82
CA GLY A 278 27.80 0.99 -6.20
C GLY A 278 26.69 2.01 -6.49
N VAL A 279 25.84 2.29 -5.50
CA VAL A 279 24.82 3.34 -5.60
C VAL A 279 25.40 4.67 -5.12
N THR A 280 25.76 5.55 -6.06
CA THR A 280 26.45 6.82 -5.76
C THR A 280 25.51 7.92 -5.26
N GLU A 281 24.24 7.85 -5.63
CA GLU A 281 23.17 8.78 -5.24
C GLU A 281 21.88 8.00 -4.99
N PRO A 282 20.98 8.47 -4.10
CA PRO A 282 19.72 7.79 -3.86
C PRO A 282 18.93 7.62 -5.16
N THR A 283 18.65 6.38 -5.55
CA THR A 283 18.09 6.03 -6.85
C THR A 283 16.73 5.36 -6.70
N LEU A 284 15.76 5.83 -7.48
CA LEU A 284 14.48 5.17 -7.74
C LEU A 284 14.61 4.33 -9.00
N VAL A 285 14.31 3.03 -8.93
CA VAL A 285 14.31 2.16 -10.11
C VAL A 285 12.87 1.90 -10.54
N PHE A 286 12.57 2.03 -11.83
CA PHE A 286 11.32 1.55 -12.42
C PHE A 286 11.56 0.30 -13.24
N TYR A 287 10.62 -0.62 -13.15
CA TYR A 287 10.75 -1.97 -13.67
C TYR A 287 9.76 -2.24 -14.80
N PRO A 288 10.16 -3.01 -15.83
CA PRO A 288 9.28 -3.43 -16.91
C PRO A 288 8.34 -4.55 -16.41
N MET A 289 7.05 -4.36 -16.66
CA MET A 289 5.95 -5.21 -16.21
C MET A 289 5.39 -6.00 -17.39
N LYS A 290 5.06 -7.28 -17.17
CA LYS A 290 4.58 -8.15 -18.25
C LYS A 290 3.15 -7.80 -18.67
N CYS A 291 2.28 -7.55 -17.70
CA CYS A 291 0.87 -7.28 -17.97
C CYS A 291 0.62 -5.76 -18.12
N PRO A 292 -0.06 -5.30 -19.19
CA PRO A 292 -0.33 -3.87 -19.38
C PRO A 292 -1.07 -3.20 -18.21
N ASN A 293 -2.00 -3.89 -17.56
CA ASN A 293 -2.69 -3.35 -16.40
C ASN A 293 -1.82 -3.28 -15.13
N ARG A 294 -0.76 -4.09 -15.05
CA ARG A 294 0.28 -3.99 -14.02
C ARG A 294 1.25 -2.85 -14.34
N ALA A 295 1.61 -2.65 -15.62
CA ALA A 295 2.43 -1.52 -16.06
C ALA A 295 1.78 -0.16 -15.74
N ALA A 296 0.45 -0.08 -15.83
CA ALA A 296 -0.34 1.09 -15.46
C ALA A 296 -0.33 1.43 -13.94
N GLU A 297 0.24 0.56 -13.09
CA GLU A 297 0.41 0.83 -11.65
C GLU A 297 1.49 1.88 -11.35
N ARG A 298 2.36 2.18 -12.34
CA ARG A 298 3.37 3.24 -12.25
C ARG A 298 2.72 4.61 -12.19
N ARG A 299 2.41 5.09 -10.99
CA ARG A 299 1.69 6.35 -10.79
C ARG A 299 2.61 7.54 -10.49
N GLU A 300 2.36 8.66 -11.16
CA GLU A 300 3.12 9.91 -11.01
C GLU A 300 3.06 10.50 -9.59
N ASP A 301 1.97 10.28 -8.85
CA ASP A 301 1.84 10.78 -7.49
C ASP A 301 2.79 10.06 -6.52
N ILE A 302 2.97 8.74 -6.67
CA ILE A 302 3.95 7.97 -5.92
C ILE A 302 5.37 8.44 -6.27
N LYS A 303 5.66 8.66 -7.56
CA LYS A 303 6.99 9.16 -8.01
C LYS A 303 7.36 10.49 -7.35
N LYS A 304 6.41 11.44 -7.27
CA LYS A 304 6.62 12.74 -6.61
C LYS A 304 6.97 12.59 -5.13
N VAL A 305 6.23 11.73 -4.40
CA VAL A 305 6.51 11.48 -2.97
C VAL A 305 7.90 10.85 -2.78
N LEU A 306 8.31 9.94 -3.66
CA LEU A 306 9.63 9.32 -3.59
C LEU A 306 10.75 10.32 -3.93
N ALA A 307 10.54 11.18 -4.94
CA ALA A 307 11.46 12.26 -5.27
C ALA A 307 11.65 13.23 -4.09
N ALA A 308 10.56 13.63 -3.44
CA ALA A 308 10.57 14.45 -2.22
C ALA A 308 11.31 13.78 -1.04
N LYS A 309 11.39 12.45 -1.01
CA LYS A 309 12.16 11.68 -0.02
C LYS A 309 13.63 11.52 -0.40
N GLY A 310 14.08 12.15 -1.49
CA GLY A 310 15.47 12.18 -1.92
C GLY A 310 15.78 11.27 -3.11
N TYR A 311 14.80 10.52 -3.63
CA TYR A 311 14.98 9.62 -4.77
C TYR A 311 14.63 10.29 -6.11
N SER A 312 15.26 11.43 -6.39
CA SER A 312 15.04 12.19 -7.63
C SER A 312 15.72 11.56 -8.85
N ARG A 313 16.79 10.78 -8.64
CA ARG A 313 17.47 10.04 -9.71
C ARG A 313 16.65 8.80 -10.07
N VAL A 314 16.17 8.75 -11.32
CA VAL A 314 15.38 7.61 -11.83
C VAL A 314 16.21 6.74 -12.76
N TYR A 315 16.41 5.47 -12.42
CA TYR A 315 16.86 4.44 -13.36
C TYR A 315 15.62 3.73 -13.92
N ASP A 316 15.24 4.08 -15.15
CA ASP A 316 14.02 3.58 -15.78
C ASP A 316 14.33 2.40 -16.69
N MET A 317 13.98 1.19 -16.25
CA MET A 317 14.05 -0.03 -17.06
C MET A 317 12.71 -0.36 -17.74
N SER A 318 11.64 0.42 -17.48
CA SER A 318 10.31 0.12 -18.03
C SER A 318 10.24 0.22 -19.55
N VAL A 319 11.20 0.91 -20.18
CA VAL A 319 11.36 0.97 -21.64
C VAL A 319 11.56 -0.40 -22.30
N GLU A 320 12.01 -1.41 -21.54
CA GLU A 320 12.24 -2.76 -22.06
C GLU A 320 10.94 -3.55 -22.30
N GLU A 321 9.78 -3.02 -21.88
CA GLU A 321 8.47 -3.54 -22.22
C GLU A 321 8.25 -3.60 -23.74
N ASP A 322 8.76 -2.61 -24.49
CA ASP A 322 8.71 -2.57 -25.96
C ASP A 322 9.47 -3.74 -26.61
N ASN A 323 10.48 -4.25 -25.92
CA ASN A 323 11.27 -5.41 -26.31
C ASN A 323 10.70 -6.75 -25.79
N LYS A 324 9.54 -6.72 -25.12
CA LYS A 324 8.92 -7.88 -24.44
C LYS A 324 9.84 -8.54 -23.41
N LYS A 325 10.71 -7.76 -22.77
CA LYS A 325 11.52 -8.19 -21.63
C LYS A 325 10.95 -7.60 -20.35
N TYR A 326 10.87 -8.41 -19.31
CA TYR A 326 10.20 -8.06 -18.06
C TYR A 326 11.09 -8.37 -16.86
N PHE A 327 10.97 -7.57 -15.82
CA PHE A 327 11.78 -7.73 -14.61
C PHE A 327 11.02 -7.07 -13.45
N GLU A 328 9.98 -7.74 -12.94
CA GLU A 328 8.97 -7.18 -12.03
C GLU A 328 9.47 -6.88 -10.59
N GLY A 329 10.46 -6.00 -10.50
CA GLY A 329 10.95 -5.38 -9.28
C GLY A 329 11.35 -6.38 -8.22
N THR A 330 11.08 -6.04 -6.96
CA THR A 330 11.41 -6.90 -5.81
C THR A 330 10.53 -8.15 -5.70
N GLY A 331 9.61 -8.37 -6.65
CA GLY A 331 8.94 -9.65 -6.86
C GLY A 331 9.94 -10.70 -7.35
N VAL A 332 10.71 -10.35 -8.37
CA VAL A 332 11.71 -11.23 -9.00
C VAL A 332 13.12 -11.01 -8.47
N LEU A 333 13.34 -9.89 -7.79
CA LEU A 333 14.63 -9.46 -7.29
C LEU A 333 14.67 -9.57 -5.76
N VAL A 334 15.32 -10.63 -5.24
CA VAL A 334 15.57 -10.77 -3.80
C VAL A 334 17.02 -10.35 -3.51
N ILE A 335 17.16 -9.30 -2.68
CA ILE A 335 18.41 -8.57 -2.53
C ILE A 335 19.03 -8.81 -1.16
N ASP A 336 20.24 -9.34 -1.14
CA ASP A 336 21.13 -9.35 0.03
C ASP A 336 22.00 -8.10 -0.01
N ARG A 337 21.47 -7.02 0.57
CA ARG A 337 22.05 -5.67 0.48
C ARG A 337 23.35 -5.56 1.27
N VAL A 338 23.44 -6.28 2.38
CA VAL A 338 24.63 -6.25 3.27
C VAL A 338 25.80 -6.97 2.60
N ASN A 339 25.57 -8.12 1.96
CA ASN A 339 26.66 -8.89 1.35
C ASN A 339 26.88 -8.54 -0.13
N GLY A 340 25.91 -7.85 -0.76
CA GLY A 340 25.99 -7.43 -2.16
C GLY A 340 25.71 -8.58 -3.14
N VAL A 341 24.77 -9.47 -2.78
CA VAL A 341 24.35 -10.61 -3.61
C VAL A 341 22.90 -10.42 -4.02
N VAL A 342 22.58 -10.81 -5.25
CA VAL A 342 21.23 -10.73 -5.80
C VAL A 342 20.77 -12.13 -6.20
N TYR A 343 19.55 -12.50 -5.82
CA TYR A 343 18.95 -13.79 -6.14
C TYR A 343 17.75 -13.58 -7.08
N VAL A 344 17.74 -14.30 -8.19
CA VAL A 344 16.68 -14.20 -9.22
C VAL A 344 16.31 -15.58 -9.76
N ASP A 345 15.05 -15.94 -9.60
CA ASP A 345 14.42 -17.05 -10.33
C ASP A 345 14.02 -16.56 -11.74
N ILE A 346 14.63 -17.15 -12.76
CA ILE A 346 14.39 -16.78 -14.16
C ILE A 346 13.05 -17.35 -14.61
N SER A 347 12.12 -16.45 -14.94
CA SER A 347 10.74 -16.76 -15.25
C SER A 347 10.24 -15.90 -16.41
N GLU A 348 8.97 -16.06 -16.80
CA GLU A 348 8.34 -15.17 -17.79
C GLU A 348 8.24 -13.71 -17.32
N ARG A 349 8.48 -13.45 -16.03
CA ARG A 349 8.45 -12.11 -15.42
C ARG A 349 9.84 -11.61 -15.00
N ALA A 350 10.88 -12.40 -15.23
CA ALA A 350 12.26 -12.14 -14.85
C ALA A 350 13.24 -12.51 -15.97
N ASP A 351 13.52 -11.55 -16.85
CA ASP A 351 14.49 -11.71 -17.92
C ASP A 351 15.92 -11.73 -17.37
N ARG A 352 16.73 -12.69 -17.82
CA ARG A 352 18.11 -12.87 -17.35
C ARG A 352 19.01 -11.70 -17.71
N SER A 353 18.88 -11.14 -18.91
CA SER A 353 19.72 -10.02 -19.35
C SER A 353 19.45 -8.76 -18.54
N LEU A 354 18.20 -8.53 -18.15
CA LEU A 354 17.83 -7.44 -17.25
C LEU A 354 18.34 -7.66 -15.81
N ALA A 355 18.34 -8.90 -15.32
CA ALA A 355 18.94 -9.22 -14.03
C ALA A 355 20.46 -8.93 -14.00
N GLU A 356 21.16 -9.31 -15.06
CA GLU A 356 22.61 -9.04 -15.23
C GLU A 356 22.89 -7.54 -15.32
N GLU A 357 22.12 -6.82 -16.14
CA GLU A 357 22.24 -5.36 -16.27
C GLU A 357 22.00 -4.67 -14.94
N TRP A 358 20.90 -5.00 -14.26
CA TRP A 358 20.55 -4.42 -12.97
C TRP A 358 21.65 -4.64 -11.93
N THR A 359 22.14 -5.89 -11.82
CA THR A 359 23.21 -6.26 -10.87
C THR A 359 24.46 -5.42 -11.12
N HIS A 360 24.87 -5.31 -12.39
CA HIS A 360 26.04 -4.52 -12.77
C HIS A 360 25.84 -3.02 -12.54
N LYS A 361 24.71 -2.45 -12.98
CA LYS A 361 24.41 -1.01 -12.88
C LYS A 361 24.29 -0.55 -11.44
N MET A 362 23.73 -1.38 -10.57
CA MET A 362 23.57 -1.06 -9.15
C MET A 362 24.83 -1.38 -8.33
N GLY A 363 25.84 -2.00 -8.93
CA GLY A 363 27.13 -2.31 -8.31
C GLY A 363 27.11 -3.49 -7.34
N TYR A 364 26.15 -4.40 -7.49
CA TYR A 364 26.13 -5.65 -6.74
C TYR A 364 27.24 -6.59 -7.21
N LYS A 365 27.79 -7.38 -6.29
CA LYS A 365 29.00 -8.19 -6.53
C LYS A 365 28.69 -9.50 -7.25
N GLU A 366 27.51 -10.05 -7.02
CA GLU A 366 27.14 -11.40 -7.45
C GLU A 366 25.66 -11.46 -7.81
N LEU A 367 25.36 -12.13 -8.94
CA LEU A 367 24.03 -12.55 -9.33
C LEU A 367 23.95 -14.07 -9.26
N VAL A 368 23.06 -14.57 -8.40
CA VAL A 368 22.69 -15.98 -8.31
C VAL A 368 21.37 -16.16 -9.06
N ALA A 369 21.46 -16.56 -10.32
CA ALA A 369 20.31 -16.83 -11.18
C ALA A 369 20.04 -18.34 -11.29
N PHE A 370 18.79 -18.75 -11.17
CA PHE A 370 18.36 -20.16 -11.22
C PHE A 370 16.95 -20.29 -11.83
N ARG A 371 16.43 -21.51 -11.98
CA ARG A 371 15.04 -21.78 -12.35
C ARG A 371 14.34 -22.66 -11.32
N SER A 372 13.09 -22.36 -11.02
CA SER A 372 12.31 -23.15 -10.05
C SER A 372 10.89 -23.50 -10.50
N THR A 373 10.32 -24.55 -9.91
CA THR A 373 8.93 -24.99 -10.16
C THR A 373 8.12 -25.17 -8.88
N ASP A 374 6.81 -24.90 -8.99
CA ASP A 374 5.83 -25.05 -7.92
C ASP A 374 5.42 -26.53 -7.70
N LEU A 375 4.54 -26.76 -6.72
CA LEU A 375 4.03 -28.10 -6.39
C LEU A 375 3.30 -28.78 -7.59
N ARG A 376 2.84 -27.99 -8.56
CA ARG A 376 2.12 -28.43 -9.77
C ARG A 376 3.06 -28.57 -10.97
N GLY A 377 4.38 -28.38 -10.78
CA GLY A 377 5.39 -28.46 -11.83
C GLY A 377 5.42 -27.27 -12.77
N LYS A 378 4.73 -26.16 -12.45
CA LYS A 378 4.77 -24.92 -13.25
C LYS A 378 5.94 -24.05 -12.80
N SER A 379 6.49 -23.23 -13.70
CA SER A 379 7.52 -22.24 -13.35
C SER A 379 6.99 -21.33 -12.24
N VAL A 380 7.80 -21.11 -11.20
CA VAL A 380 7.51 -20.04 -10.25
C VAL A 380 7.72 -18.69 -10.96
N TYR A 381 6.79 -17.76 -10.77
CA TYR A 381 6.78 -16.50 -11.51
C TYR A 381 7.62 -15.41 -10.81
N HIS A 382 7.63 -15.38 -9.47
CA HIS A 382 8.37 -14.41 -8.65
C HIS A 382 9.27 -15.12 -7.63
N THR A 383 10.55 -14.72 -7.59
CA THR A 383 11.56 -15.20 -6.65
C THR A 383 11.12 -15.07 -5.19
N ASN A 384 10.44 -13.97 -4.84
CA ASN A 384 9.99 -13.69 -3.48
C ASN A 384 8.84 -14.60 -2.98
N VAL A 385 8.33 -15.51 -3.81
CA VAL A 385 7.40 -16.56 -3.39
C VAL A 385 8.15 -17.74 -2.79
N MET A 386 9.35 -18.02 -3.31
CA MET A 386 10.15 -19.16 -2.89
C MET A 386 11.25 -18.82 -1.87
N MET A 387 11.61 -17.54 -1.71
CA MET A 387 12.67 -17.15 -0.79
C MET A 387 12.58 -15.73 -0.24
N ALA A 388 13.17 -15.54 0.95
CA ALA A 388 13.37 -14.25 1.60
C ALA A 388 14.77 -14.16 2.22
N ILE A 389 15.33 -12.95 2.29
CA ILE A 389 16.63 -12.65 2.90
C ILE A 389 16.45 -11.59 3.98
N GLY A 390 16.82 -11.94 5.21
CA GLY A 390 17.04 -11.01 6.33
C GLY A 390 18.54 -10.76 6.55
N THR A 391 18.88 -10.08 7.64
CA THR A 391 20.27 -9.70 7.93
C THR A 391 21.17 -10.90 8.23
N GLY A 392 20.65 -11.92 8.90
CA GLY A 392 21.40 -13.13 9.30
C GLY A 392 20.71 -14.45 8.97
N VAL A 393 19.47 -14.41 8.47
CA VAL A 393 18.65 -15.58 8.15
C VAL A 393 18.14 -15.51 6.72
N ALA A 394 18.11 -16.66 6.04
CA ALA A 394 17.53 -16.81 4.71
C ALA A 394 16.47 -17.91 4.72
N ILE A 395 15.32 -17.64 4.13
CA ILE A 395 14.25 -18.63 3.92
C ILE A 395 14.30 -19.05 2.45
N VAL A 396 14.29 -20.34 2.16
CA VAL A 396 14.39 -20.81 0.77
C VAL A 396 13.71 -22.16 0.55
N CYS A 397 12.91 -22.28 -0.51
CA CYS A 397 12.42 -23.57 -1.00
C CYS A 397 13.44 -24.20 -1.96
N ALA A 398 14.52 -24.80 -1.46
CA ALA A 398 15.55 -25.38 -2.34
C ALA A 398 15.00 -26.49 -3.25
N ASP A 399 13.97 -27.21 -2.81
CA ASP A 399 13.30 -28.28 -3.56
C ASP A 399 12.56 -27.78 -4.83
N SER A 400 12.27 -26.49 -4.94
CA SER A 400 11.69 -25.93 -6.17
C SER A 400 12.71 -25.87 -7.30
N VAL A 401 14.01 -25.75 -6.99
CA VAL A 401 15.10 -25.72 -7.98
C VAL A 401 15.48 -27.14 -8.38
N LYS A 402 15.04 -27.57 -9.57
CA LYS A 402 15.19 -28.97 -10.00
C LYS A 402 16.60 -29.33 -10.46
N ASP A 403 17.30 -28.38 -11.09
CA ASP A 403 18.69 -28.57 -11.50
C ASP A 403 19.60 -28.70 -10.25
N PRO A 404 20.32 -29.82 -10.08
CA PRO A 404 21.15 -30.03 -8.89
C PRO A 404 22.31 -29.03 -8.75
N LYS A 405 22.86 -28.53 -9.86
CA LYS A 405 23.97 -27.56 -9.84
C LYS A 405 23.46 -26.18 -9.45
N GLU A 406 22.34 -25.73 -10.03
CA GLU A 406 21.70 -24.47 -9.63
C GLU A 406 21.30 -24.51 -8.16
N ARG A 407 20.68 -25.62 -7.70
CA ARG A 407 20.30 -25.80 -6.29
C ARG A 407 21.50 -25.77 -5.35
N GLN A 408 22.59 -26.46 -5.71
CA GLN A 408 23.82 -26.45 -4.92
C GLN A 408 24.44 -25.05 -4.87
N HIS A 409 24.49 -24.34 -6.00
CA HIS A 409 25.04 -22.99 -6.06
C HIS A 409 24.22 -22.01 -5.20
N LEU A 410 22.89 -22.05 -5.30
CA LEU A 410 21.98 -21.25 -4.48
C LEU A 410 22.22 -21.48 -2.99
N LEU A 411 22.17 -22.74 -2.54
CA LEU A 411 22.38 -23.09 -1.14
C LEU A 411 23.78 -22.73 -0.64
N SER A 412 24.81 -22.88 -1.48
CA SER A 412 26.18 -22.54 -1.11
C SER A 412 26.37 -21.03 -0.95
N SER A 413 25.75 -20.23 -1.82
CA SER A 413 25.81 -18.77 -1.72
C SER A 413 25.10 -18.27 -0.46
N LEU A 414 23.90 -18.79 -0.15
CA LEU A 414 23.15 -18.45 1.07
C LEU A 414 23.90 -18.83 2.35
N ARG A 415 24.39 -20.08 2.44
CA ARG A 415 25.08 -20.60 3.63
C ARG A 415 26.42 -19.93 3.92
N ARG A 416 26.96 -19.13 2.99
CA ARG A 416 28.18 -18.35 3.21
C ARG A 416 27.96 -17.24 4.24
N THR A 417 26.75 -16.69 4.33
CA THR A 417 26.47 -15.49 5.13
C THR A 417 25.22 -15.61 6.01
N HIS A 418 24.34 -16.59 5.78
CA HIS A 418 23.07 -16.74 6.49
C HIS A 418 22.90 -18.12 7.12
N GLU A 419 22.17 -18.17 8.24
CA GLU A 419 21.53 -19.40 8.70
C GLU A 419 20.32 -19.68 7.78
N VAL A 420 20.31 -20.85 7.14
CA VAL A 420 19.29 -21.17 6.11
C VAL A 420 18.12 -21.95 6.73
N VAL A 421 16.93 -21.41 6.57
CA VAL A 421 15.64 -22.03 6.86
C VAL A 421 15.09 -22.61 5.55
N GLU A 422 15.31 -23.90 5.34
CA GLU A 422 14.75 -24.60 4.18
C GLU A 422 13.25 -24.85 4.41
N ILE A 423 12.42 -24.46 3.45
CA ILE A 423 10.97 -24.70 3.44
C ILE A 423 10.59 -25.73 2.38
N SER A 424 9.53 -26.50 2.65
CA SER A 424 9.00 -27.46 1.68
C SER A 424 8.20 -26.77 0.57
N LEU A 425 7.93 -27.48 -0.53
CA LEU A 425 7.03 -27.00 -1.58
C LEU A 425 5.62 -26.65 -1.05
N ALA A 426 5.12 -27.38 -0.05
CA ALA A 426 3.83 -27.08 0.58
C ALA A 426 3.88 -25.79 1.41
N GLN A 427 5.00 -25.52 2.09
CA GLN A 427 5.23 -24.27 2.81
C GLN A 427 5.41 -23.10 1.83
N MET A 428 6.07 -23.33 0.69
CA MET A 428 6.14 -22.35 -0.40
C MET A 428 4.74 -22.05 -0.97
N ASP A 429 3.89 -23.07 -1.16
CA ASP A 429 2.49 -22.89 -1.59
C ASP A 429 1.67 -22.08 -0.56
N ALA A 430 2.00 -22.22 0.73
CA ALA A 430 1.49 -21.39 1.83
C ALA A 430 2.23 -20.04 2.01
N LEU A 431 2.98 -19.60 0.99
CA LEU A 431 3.69 -18.32 0.91
C LEU A 431 4.73 -18.07 2.02
N CYS A 432 5.34 -19.12 2.58
CA CYS A 432 6.44 -18.99 3.56
C CYS A 432 7.65 -18.21 3.01
N GLY A 433 7.92 -18.27 1.70
CA GLY A 433 8.98 -17.48 1.07
C GLY A 433 8.63 -15.99 0.98
N ASN A 434 7.36 -15.61 1.06
CA ASN A 434 6.88 -14.24 0.94
C ASN A 434 6.96 -13.44 2.25
N ALA A 435 8.05 -13.66 2.99
CA ALA A 435 8.40 -12.94 4.20
C ALA A 435 9.32 -11.74 3.89
N LEU A 436 9.36 -10.77 4.80
CA LEU A 436 10.23 -9.59 4.69
C LEU A 436 10.82 -9.21 6.03
N GLU A 437 12.14 -9.04 6.10
CA GLU A 437 12.74 -8.39 7.25
C GLU A 437 12.53 -6.86 7.15
N LEU A 438 11.98 -6.27 8.21
CA LEU A 438 11.81 -4.85 8.40
C LEU A 438 12.51 -4.41 9.69
N GLU A 439 12.65 -3.10 9.89
CA GLU A 439 13.06 -2.56 11.19
C GLU A 439 11.84 -2.05 11.98
N ASP A 440 11.76 -2.46 13.23
CA ASP A 440 10.73 -2.00 14.16
C ASP A 440 10.96 -0.53 14.59
N GLY A 441 10.07 0.03 15.40
CA GLY A 441 10.15 1.41 15.89
C GLY A 441 11.38 1.70 16.78
N ARG A 442 12.08 0.66 17.23
CA ARG A 442 13.32 0.71 18.02
C ARG A 442 14.56 0.49 17.15
N GLY A 443 14.38 0.18 15.86
CA GLY A 443 15.46 -0.15 14.92
C GLY A 443 15.95 -1.60 15.04
N LEU A 444 15.16 -2.50 15.64
CA LEU A 444 15.46 -3.93 15.71
C LEU A 444 14.82 -4.66 14.52
N PRO A 445 15.47 -5.70 13.97
CA PRO A 445 14.91 -6.47 12.87
C PRO A 445 13.66 -7.24 13.31
N VAL A 446 12.62 -7.23 12.48
CA VAL A 446 11.40 -8.03 12.62
C VAL A 446 11.08 -8.71 11.29
N MET A 447 10.57 -9.94 11.32
CA MET A 447 10.19 -10.66 10.10
C MET A 447 8.68 -10.56 9.90
N ALA A 448 8.25 -9.81 8.89
CA ALA A 448 6.86 -9.67 8.49
C ALA A 448 6.42 -10.80 7.56
N MET A 449 5.28 -11.44 7.84
CA MET A 449 4.71 -12.54 7.05
C MET A 449 3.20 -12.64 7.23
N SER A 450 2.49 -13.45 6.44
CA SER A 450 1.08 -13.73 6.72
C SER A 450 0.93 -14.71 7.88
N THR A 451 -0.24 -14.69 8.54
CA THR A 451 -0.56 -15.68 9.57
C THR A 451 -0.58 -17.11 8.98
N GLN A 452 -0.94 -17.27 7.71
CA GLN A 452 -0.86 -18.53 7.01
C GLN A 452 0.59 -19.05 6.93
N ALA A 453 1.51 -18.23 6.43
CA ALA A 453 2.93 -18.55 6.40
C ALA A 453 3.47 -18.84 7.81
N TYR A 454 3.15 -17.98 8.79
CA TYR A 454 3.55 -18.17 10.19
C TYR A 454 3.16 -19.55 10.73
N ASN A 455 1.91 -19.98 10.47
CA ASN A 455 1.38 -21.28 10.91
C ASN A 455 1.97 -22.46 10.13
N ALA A 456 2.32 -22.26 8.85
CA ALA A 456 2.89 -23.28 7.99
C ALA A 456 4.35 -23.60 8.35
N PHE A 457 5.11 -22.65 8.90
CA PHE A 457 6.44 -22.94 9.47
C PHE A 457 6.34 -23.98 10.60
N THR A 458 7.38 -24.77 10.78
CA THR A 458 7.54 -25.61 11.97
C THR A 458 8.00 -24.76 13.16
N GLU A 459 7.85 -25.27 14.38
CA GLU A 459 8.40 -24.60 15.57
C GLU A 459 9.91 -24.40 15.47
N ASP A 460 10.64 -25.35 14.88
CA ASP A 460 12.09 -25.24 14.70
C ASP A 460 12.47 -24.14 13.71
N GLN A 461 11.75 -24.03 12.58
CA GLN A 461 11.96 -22.95 11.62
C GLN A 461 11.67 -21.58 12.25
N ARG A 462 10.56 -21.45 13.00
CA ARG A 462 10.26 -20.22 13.77
C ARG A 462 11.33 -19.90 14.81
N ARG A 463 11.83 -20.92 15.51
CA ARG A 463 12.89 -20.77 16.52
C ARG A 463 14.21 -20.30 15.90
N VAL A 464 14.56 -20.79 14.71
CA VAL A 464 15.72 -20.31 13.96
C VAL A 464 15.54 -18.83 13.60
N MET A 465 14.41 -18.46 12.99
CA MET A 465 14.14 -17.06 12.63
C MET A 465 14.23 -16.12 13.84
N ARG A 466 13.64 -16.49 14.98
CA ARG A 466 13.66 -15.70 16.23
C ARG A 466 15.05 -15.47 16.84
N ARG A 467 16.10 -16.18 16.40
CA ARG A 467 17.48 -15.86 16.81
C ARG A 467 18.02 -14.62 16.12
N HIS A 468 17.47 -14.28 14.95
CA HIS A 468 17.93 -13.19 14.10
C HIS A 468 17.03 -11.97 14.15
N VAL A 469 15.75 -12.15 14.51
CA VAL A 469 14.77 -11.06 14.58
C VAL A 469 14.16 -10.96 15.98
N ALA A 470 13.81 -9.73 16.38
CA ALA A 470 13.17 -9.43 17.64
C ALA A 470 11.73 -9.95 17.70
N ASP A 471 11.05 -10.05 16.55
CA ASP A 471 9.69 -10.57 16.47
C ASP A 471 9.34 -11.14 15.08
N LEU A 472 8.37 -12.04 15.06
CA LEU A 472 7.70 -12.52 13.84
C LEU A 472 6.35 -11.79 13.75
N VAL A 473 6.30 -10.72 12.98
CA VAL A 473 5.10 -9.89 12.83
C VAL A 473 4.21 -10.53 11.77
N HIS A 474 2.98 -10.86 12.12
CA HIS A 474 2.08 -11.50 11.16
C HIS A 474 0.64 -11.00 11.25
N ALA A 475 -0.07 -11.12 10.13
CA ALA A 475 -1.48 -10.76 10.02
C ALA A 475 -2.22 -11.71 9.07
N PRO A 476 -3.52 -12.00 9.32
CA PRO A 476 -4.33 -12.81 8.42
C PRO A 476 -4.68 -11.98 7.18
N ILE A 477 -4.19 -12.44 6.02
CA ILE A 477 -4.45 -11.84 4.70
C ILE A 477 -4.91 -12.89 3.68
N ASP A 478 -5.58 -13.94 4.17
CA ASP A 478 -5.90 -15.16 3.41
C ASP A 478 -6.69 -14.91 2.13
N THR A 479 -7.56 -13.90 2.11
CA THR A 479 -8.34 -13.56 0.91
C THR A 479 -7.52 -12.77 -0.08
N LEU A 480 -6.69 -11.85 0.41
CA LEU A 480 -5.73 -11.13 -0.44
C LEU A 480 -4.76 -12.11 -1.10
N GLU A 481 -4.20 -13.05 -0.33
CA GLU A 481 -3.31 -14.10 -0.84
C GLU A 481 -4.01 -14.98 -1.87
N ARG A 482 -5.18 -15.52 -1.53
CA ARG A 482 -5.92 -16.44 -2.39
C ARG A 482 -6.34 -15.79 -3.71
N VAL A 483 -6.76 -14.52 -3.70
CA VAL A 483 -7.30 -13.85 -4.89
C VAL A 483 -6.24 -13.10 -5.68
N GLY A 484 -5.33 -12.42 -4.99
CA GLY A 484 -4.25 -11.62 -5.58
C GLY A 484 -2.99 -12.44 -5.90
N GLY A 485 -2.84 -13.61 -5.29
CA GLY A 485 -1.68 -14.49 -5.49
C GLY A 485 -0.37 -13.91 -4.95
N GLY A 486 -0.43 -12.97 -4.00
CA GLY A 486 0.74 -12.34 -3.37
C GLY A 486 0.57 -12.25 -1.85
N GLY A 487 1.66 -12.44 -1.11
CA GLY A 487 1.67 -12.40 0.36
C GLY A 487 2.08 -11.04 0.93
N VAL A 488 2.51 -11.04 2.19
CA VAL A 488 2.89 -9.82 2.90
C VAL A 488 4.05 -9.09 2.22
N ARG A 489 5.13 -9.76 1.80
CA ARG A 489 6.25 -9.09 1.10
C ARG A 489 5.77 -8.34 -0.14
N CYS A 490 4.85 -8.91 -0.92
CA CYS A 490 4.34 -8.26 -2.12
C CYS A 490 3.59 -6.95 -1.81
N THR A 491 2.94 -6.84 -0.66
CA THR A 491 2.21 -5.62 -0.27
C THR A 491 3.10 -4.47 0.18
N LEU A 492 4.42 -4.69 0.29
CA LEU A 492 5.37 -3.77 0.91
C LEU A 492 6.49 -3.39 -0.06
N ALA A 493 6.61 -2.10 -0.38
CA ALA A 493 7.77 -1.57 -1.08
C ALA A 493 8.65 -0.78 -0.11
N GLU A 494 9.88 -1.25 0.16
CA GLU A 494 10.78 -0.58 1.11
C GLU A 494 11.24 0.81 0.62
N ILE A 495 11.28 1.77 1.55
CA ILE A 495 11.83 3.12 1.37
C ILE A 495 13.02 3.26 2.31
N PHE A 496 14.23 3.35 1.76
CA PHE A 496 15.48 3.22 2.50
C PHE A 496 16.11 4.49 3.06
#